data_AF-A0ABD2MUU2-F1
#
_entry.id   AF-A0ABD2MUU2-F1
#
_cell.length_a   1.000
_cell.length_b   1.000
_cell.length_c   1.000
_cell.angle_alpha   90.00
_cell.angle_beta   90.00
_cell.angle_gamma   90.00
#
_symmetry.space_group_name_H-M   'P 1'
#
loop_
_entity.id
_entity.type
_entity.pdbx_description
1 polymer ?
#
loop_
_entity_poly.entity_id
_entity_poly.type
_entity_poly.pdbx_seq_one_letter_code
_entity_poly.pdbx_strand_id
1 'polypeptide(L)'
;MADSYQFPFPQKMIFIYNNIKSETTDFSKLCRCCMEDGDIGIYETDFQGLSLAAIIEFCTHTELALDEDLPKNICQQCFDQLTASYLFIAKYLKLQEYITKIADSQIREEIKIEVEQSDTKVLFAIIILTMKLIMFQITQKMM
;
A
#
# COMPACT_ATOMS: atom_id res chain seq x y z
N MET A 1 0.52 -10.19 -12.79
CA MET A 1 -0.75 -9.48 -13.04
C MET A 1 -1.31 -9.14 -11.69
N ALA A 2 -1.63 -7.87 -11.46
CA ALA A 2 -1.84 -7.30 -10.14
C ALA A 2 -3.16 -7.78 -9.52
N ASP A 3 -3.06 -8.56 -8.45
CA ASP A 3 -4.20 -8.85 -7.60
C ASP A 3 -4.41 -7.63 -6.67
N SER A 4 -5.51 -6.93 -6.93
CA SER A 4 -6.01 -5.83 -6.12
C SER A 4 -6.36 -6.35 -4.72
N TYR A 5 -5.49 -6.09 -3.74
CA TYR A 5 -5.81 -6.32 -2.33
C TYR A 5 -6.93 -5.38 -1.90
N GLN A 6 -8.15 -5.88 -1.96
CA GLN A 6 -9.34 -5.22 -1.45
C GLN A 6 -9.37 -5.43 0.07
N PHE A 7 -8.99 -4.40 0.82
CA PHE A 7 -9.12 -4.37 2.28
C PHE A 7 -10.59 -4.61 2.66
N PRO A 8 -10.91 -5.58 3.53
CA PRO A 8 -12.27 -5.75 4.03
C PRO A 8 -12.51 -4.68 5.10
N PHE A 9 -12.91 -3.48 4.71
CA PHE A 9 -13.50 -2.52 5.65
C PHE A 9 -14.92 -2.99 6.03
N PRO A 10 -15.31 -2.90 7.31
CA PRO A 10 -16.65 -3.27 7.74
C PRO A 10 -17.69 -2.38 7.04
N GLN A 11 -18.41 -2.98 6.10
CA GLN A 11 -19.52 -2.35 5.41
C GLN A 11 -20.65 -2.10 6.43
N LYS A 12 -21.02 -0.82 6.58
CA LYS A 12 -22.13 -0.25 7.37
C LYS A 12 -21.75 0.29 8.75
N MET A 13 -21.19 1.50 8.76
CA MET A 13 -21.53 2.46 9.82
C MET A 13 -22.90 3.04 9.49
N ILE A 14 -23.94 2.58 10.18
CA ILE A 14 -25.29 3.15 10.12
C ILE A 14 -25.25 4.42 10.98
N PHE A 15 -25.25 5.59 10.34
CA PHE A 15 -25.54 6.84 11.04
C PHE A 15 -27.04 6.92 11.30
N ILE A 16 -27.45 6.61 12.53
CA ILE A 16 -28.84 6.82 12.97
C ILE A 16 -29.01 8.33 13.21
N TYR A 17 -29.54 9.02 12.20
CA TYR A 17 -30.04 10.39 12.38
C TYR A 17 -31.36 10.34 13.15
N ASN A 18 -31.30 10.46 14.48
CA ASN A 18 -32.48 10.71 15.29
C ASN A 18 -32.83 12.20 15.22
N ASN A 19 -34.09 12.49 14.82
CA ASN A 19 -34.77 13.80 14.82
C ASN A 19 -34.14 14.89 15.72
N ILE A 20 -33.39 15.81 15.12
CA ILE A 20 -32.88 17.02 15.80
C ILE A 20 -33.80 18.18 15.45
N LYS A 21 -34.44 18.77 16.46
CA LYS A 21 -35.08 20.08 16.37
C LYS A 21 -34.00 21.10 16.04
N SER A 22 -34.17 21.89 14.98
CA SER A 22 -33.16 22.83 14.51
C SER A 22 -32.96 24.01 15.47
N GLU A 23 -32.17 23.81 16.51
CA GLU A 23 -31.32 24.87 17.04
C GLU A 23 -30.16 25.06 16.06
N THR A 24 -29.84 26.30 15.70
CA THR A 24 -28.73 26.62 14.81
C THR A 24 -27.41 26.24 15.51
N THR A 25 -26.94 25.02 15.27
CA THR A 25 -25.68 24.53 15.81
C THR A 25 -24.53 25.30 15.16
N ASP A 26 -23.77 26.02 15.99
CA ASP A 26 -22.58 26.75 15.54
C ASP A 26 -21.42 25.76 15.32
N PHE A 27 -21.24 25.32 14.07
CA PHE A 27 -20.17 24.38 13.70
C PHE A 27 -18.76 24.97 13.87
N SER A 28 -18.61 26.27 14.09
CA SER A 28 -17.30 26.92 14.25
C SER A 28 -16.57 26.52 15.53
N LYS A 29 -17.24 25.82 16.45
CA LYS A 29 -16.69 25.36 17.74
C LYS A 29 -16.68 23.86 17.89
N LEU A 30 -17.16 23.12 16.90
CA LEU A 30 -17.30 21.67 17.00
C LEU A 30 -16.12 20.94 16.36
N CYS A 31 -15.84 19.76 16.90
CA CYS A 31 -14.88 18.80 16.39
C CYS A 31 -15.50 18.00 15.25
N ARG A 32 -14.80 17.93 14.12
CA ARG A 32 -15.23 17.18 12.93
C ARG A 32 -15.37 15.67 13.16
N CYS A 33 -14.62 15.12 14.11
CA CYS A 33 -14.59 13.68 14.34
C CYS A 33 -15.62 13.20 15.38
N CYS A 34 -15.84 13.96 16.45
CA CYS A 34 -16.70 13.53 17.56
C CYS A 34 -17.90 14.45 17.84
N MET A 35 -18.00 15.61 17.18
CA MET A 35 -19.04 16.64 17.41
C MET A 35 -19.04 17.25 18.82
N GLU A 36 -17.98 17.05 19.62
CA GLU A 36 -17.74 17.80 20.87
C GLU A 36 -16.99 19.12 20.58
N ASP A 37 -16.63 19.88 21.62
CA ASP A 37 -15.89 21.13 21.44
C ASP A 37 -14.51 20.89 20.81
N GLY A 38 -14.19 21.66 19.78
CA GLY A 38 -12.93 21.60 19.04
C GLY A 38 -12.42 22.98 18.65
N ASP A 39 -11.12 23.19 18.78
CA ASP A 39 -10.44 24.47 18.66
C ASP A 39 -9.21 24.43 17.72
N ILE A 40 -8.82 23.25 17.23
CA ILE A 40 -7.68 23.08 16.32
C ILE A 40 -8.19 23.08 14.87
N GLY A 41 -7.84 24.08 14.07
CA GLY A 41 -8.25 24.19 12.66
C GLY A 41 -7.64 23.10 11.79
N ILE A 42 -8.46 22.34 11.05
CA ILE A 42 -8.00 21.18 10.27
C ILE A 42 -7.27 21.57 8.97
N TYR A 43 -7.50 22.77 8.45
CA TYR A 43 -6.88 23.24 7.20
C TYR A 43 -5.60 24.03 7.47
N GLU A 44 -5.49 24.67 8.64
CA GLU A 44 -4.39 25.56 9.02
C GLU A 44 -3.28 24.83 9.78
N THR A 45 -3.60 23.72 10.45
CA THR A 45 -2.64 22.98 11.27
C THR A 45 -1.86 21.98 10.42
N ASP A 46 -0.53 22.11 10.46
CA ASP A 46 0.41 21.17 9.82
C ASP A 46 0.85 20.06 10.77
N PHE A 47 0.90 18.84 10.24
CA PHE A 47 1.56 17.71 10.87
C PHE A 47 2.36 16.93 9.84
N GLN A 48 3.68 16.90 9.99
CA GLN A 48 4.62 16.26 9.05
C GLN A 48 4.55 16.80 7.62
N GLY A 49 4.29 18.10 7.44
CA GLY A 49 4.21 18.72 6.11
C GLY A 49 2.89 18.49 5.39
N LEU A 50 1.86 17.99 6.08
CA LEU A 50 0.50 17.82 5.58
C LEU A 50 -0.48 18.53 6.51
N SER A 51 -1.55 19.10 5.94
CA SER A 51 -2.66 19.59 6.73
C SER A 51 -3.38 18.44 7.44
N LEU A 52 -4.01 18.72 8.58
CA LEU A 52 -4.84 17.71 9.25
C LEU A 52 -6.00 17.24 8.36
N ALA A 53 -6.56 18.10 7.53
CA ALA A 53 -7.56 17.72 6.53
C ALA A 53 -7.03 16.61 5.61
N ALA A 54 -5.84 16.79 5.02
CA ALA A 54 -5.22 15.77 4.16
C ALA A 54 -4.95 14.46 4.93
N ILE A 55 -4.59 14.55 6.21
CA ILE A 55 -4.40 13.37 7.06
C ILE A 55 -5.73 12.65 7.34
N ILE A 56 -6.82 13.38 7.57
CA ILE A 56 -8.16 12.79 7.73
C ILE A 56 -8.56 12.06 6.45
N GLU A 57 -8.42 12.68 5.28
CA GLU A 57 -8.73 12.06 3.99
C GLU A 57 -7.90 10.79 3.79
N PHE A 58 -6.60 10.86 4.07
CA PHE A 58 -5.69 9.71 3.97
C PHE A 58 -6.11 8.54 4.89
N CYS A 59 -6.44 8.82 6.15
CA CYS A 59 -6.77 7.79 7.13
C CYS A 59 -8.19 7.21 6.96
N THR A 60 -9.14 8.00 6.46
CA THR A 60 -10.57 7.63 6.43
C THR A 60 -11.12 7.37 5.03
N HIS A 61 -10.37 7.72 3.99
CA HIS A 61 -10.83 7.70 2.60
C HIS A 61 -12.11 8.52 2.36
N THR A 62 -12.29 9.59 3.14
CA THR A 62 -13.34 10.60 2.92
C THR A 62 -12.76 11.80 2.19
N GLU A 63 -13.60 12.54 1.49
CA GLU A 63 -13.24 13.81 0.84
C GLU A 63 -13.74 14.96 1.72
N LEU A 64 -12.88 15.94 1.98
CA LEU A 64 -13.17 17.13 2.76
C LEU A 64 -13.20 18.34 1.83
N ALA A 65 -14.35 19.01 1.78
CA ALA A 65 -14.52 20.22 0.99
C ALA A 65 -14.38 21.46 1.89
N LEU A 66 -13.57 22.44 1.49
CA LEU A 66 -13.35 23.65 2.31
C LEU A 66 -14.62 24.49 2.46
N ASP A 67 -15.53 24.42 1.50
CA ASP A 67 -16.78 25.19 1.39
C ASP A 67 -17.99 24.48 2.00
N GLU A 68 -17.83 23.30 2.59
CA GLU A 68 -18.95 22.61 3.23
C GLU A 68 -19.35 23.23 4.58
N ASP A 69 -20.65 23.14 4.89
CA ASP A 69 -21.25 23.60 6.15
C ASP A 69 -21.09 22.54 7.26
N LEU A 70 -19.87 22.08 7.49
CA LEU A 70 -19.54 21.12 8.55
C LEU A 70 -18.35 21.64 9.40
N PRO A 71 -18.12 21.05 10.59
CA PRO A 71 -17.06 21.53 11.46
C PRO A 71 -15.69 21.49 10.79
N LYS A 72 -14.92 22.57 10.99
CA LYS A 72 -13.56 22.77 10.45
C LYS A 72 -12.49 22.70 11.53
N ASN A 73 -12.87 22.32 12.74
CA ASN A 73 -11.95 22.12 13.85
C ASN A 73 -11.91 20.65 14.28
N ILE A 74 -10.90 20.30 15.05
CA ILE A 74 -10.76 19.03 15.75
C ILE A 74 -10.40 19.31 17.22
N CYS A 75 -10.81 18.44 18.13
CA CYS A 75 -10.38 18.49 19.53
C CYS A 75 -9.03 17.79 19.71
N GLN A 76 -8.32 18.09 20.81
CA GLN A 76 -7.00 17.50 21.10
C GLN A 76 -7.03 15.95 21.11
N GLN A 77 -8.07 15.34 21.69
CA GLN A 77 -8.18 13.88 21.75
C GLN A 77 -8.26 13.26 20.36
N CYS A 78 -9.09 13.82 19.47
CA CYS A 78 -9.20 13.34 18.10
C CYS A 78 -7.93 13.64 17.29
N PHE A 79 -7.25 14.76 17.55
CA PHE A 79 -5.93 15.05 16.97
C PHE A 79 -4.89 13.97 17.33
N ASP A 80 -4.79 13.61 18.61
CA ASP A 80 -3.82 12.60 19.07
C ASP A 80 -4.11 11.23 18.45
N GLN A 81 -5.38 10.83 18.38
CA GLN A 81 -5.79 9.57 17.75
C GLN A 81 -5.53 9.56 16.24
N LEU A 82 -5.85 10.66 15.55
CA LEU A 82 -5.65 10.81 14.11
C LEU A 82 -4.17 10.72 13.75
N THR A 83 -3.33 11.49 14.44
CA THR A 83 -1.88 11.53 14.18
C THR A 83 -1.22 10.19 14.50
N ALA A 84 -1.60 9.53 15.60
CA ALA A 84 -1.13 8.17 15.91
C ALA A 84 -1.52 7.16 14.81
N SER A 85 -2.76 7.23 14.32
CA SER A 85 -3.24 6.37 13.23
C SER A 85 -2.47 6.61 11.94
N TYR A 86 -2.26 7.87 11.57
CA TYR A 86 -1.47 8.25 10.40
C TYR A 86 -0.03 7.70 10.46
N LEU A 87 0.65 7.90 11.60
CA LEU A 87 2.02 7.39 11.79
C LEU A 87 2.09 5.87 11.65
N PHE A 88 1.11 5.16 12.20
CA PHE A 88 1.03 3.71 12.09
C PHE A 88 0.84 3.26 10.64
N ILE A 89 -0.13 3.84 9.92
CA ILE A 89 -0.40 3.50 8.51
C ILE A 89 0.82 3.82 7.65
N ALA A 90 1.42 5.01 7.81
CA ALA A 90 2.60 5.42 7.05
C ALA A 90 3.80 4.49 7.30
N LYS A 91 4.01 4.06 8.56
CA LYS A 91 5.04 3.07 8.90
C LYS A 91 4.78 1.72 8.24
N TYR A 92 3.53 1.25 8.28
CA TYR A 92 3.15 -0.02 7.67
C TYR A 92 3.32 0.00 6.15
N LEU A 93 2.92 1.07 5.47
CA LEU A 93 3.09 1.19 4.01
C LEU A 93 4.56 1.19 3.59
N LYS A 94 5.43 1.90 4.33
CA LYS A 94 6.89 1.86 4.09
C LYS A 94 7.46 0.46 4.27
N LEU A 95 6.98 -0.27 5.28
CA LEU A 95 7.38 -1.66 5.50
C LEU A 95 6.91 -2.56 4.35
N GLN A 96 5.67 -2.40 3.87
CA GLN A 96 5.15 -3.16 2.73
C GLN A 96 5.97 -2.91 1.46
N GLU A 97 6.31 -1.65 1.19
CA GLU A 97 7.18 -1.30 0.07
C GLU A 97 8.56 -1.99 0.18
N TYR A 98 9.14 -1.99 1.39
CA TYR A 98 10.42 -2.65 1.65
C TYR A 98 10.36 -4.17 1.46
N ILE A 99 9.34 -4.83 2.01
CA ILE A 99 9.14 -6.29 1.87
C ILE A 99 8.94 -6.66 0.41
N THR A 100 8.16 -5.88 -0.34
CA THR A 100 7.91 -6.12 -1.77
C THR A 100 9.21 -6.05 -2.58
N LYS A 101 10.07 -5.07 -2.30
CA LYS A 101 11.38 -4.96 -2.95
C LYS A 101 12.28 -6.16 -2.66
N ILE A 102 12.24 -6.69 -1.44
CA ILE A 102 13.00 -7.91 -1.09
C ILE A 102 12.47 -9.11 -1.86
N ALA A 103 11.15 -9.33 -1.86
CA ALA A 103 10.54 -10.44 -2.58
C ALA A 103 10.90 -10.42 -4.08
N ASP A 104 10.84 -9.24 -4.70
CA ASP A 104 11.23 -9.06 -6.11
C ASP A 104 12.71 -9.37 -6.37
N SER A 105 13.59 -9.07 -5.40
CA SER A 105 15.02 -9.36 -5.52
C SER A 105 15.34 -10.86 -5.45
N GLN A 106 14.64 -11.59 -4.56
CA GLN A 106 14.82 -13.04 -4.40
C GLN A 106 14.34 -13.80 -5.65
N ILE A 107 13.19 -13.42 -6.21
CA ILE A 107 12.66 -14.01 -7.45
C ILE A 107 13.66 -13.84 -8.61
N ARG A 108 14.34 -12.68 -8.70
CA ARG A 108 15.34 -12.43 -9.76
C ARG A 108 16.60 -13.29 -9.60
N GLU A 109 17.01 -13.59 -8.38
CA GLU A 109 18.16 -14.44 -8.12
C GLU A 109 17.86 -15.91 -8.46
N GLU A 110 16.67 -16.40 -8.09
CA GLU A 110 16.24 -17.77 -8.43
C GLU A 110 16.14 -17.99 -9.95
N ILE A 111 15.59 -17.04 -10.69
CA ILE A 111 15.51 -17.11 -12.17
C ILE A 111 16.91 -17.15 -12.81
N LYS A 112 17.90 -16.40 -12.29
CA LYS A 112 19.27 -16.43 -12.82
C LYS A 112 19.92 -17.81 -12.65
N ILE A 113 19.71 -18.43 -11.50
CA ILE A 113 20.25 -19.77 -11.21
C ILE A 113 19.63 -20.81 -12.16
N GLU A 114 18.33 -20.74 -12.44
CA GLU A 114 17.67 -21.66 -13.37
C GLU A 114 18.13 -21.51 -14.82
N VAL A 115 18.33 -20.26 -15.28
CA VAL A 115 18.80 -19.99 -16.65
C VAL A 115 20.24 -20.49 -16.85
N GLU A 116 21.16 -20.22 -15.93
CA GLU A 116 22.55 -20.70 -16.03
C GLU A 116 22.67 -22.24 -16.00
N GLN A 117 21.80 -22.90 -15.23
CA GLN A 117 21.72 -24.37 -15.21
C GLN A 117 21.14 -24.95 -16.50
N SER A 118 20.25 -24.22 -17.18
CA SER A 118 19.68 -24.66 -18.46
C SER A 118 20.74 -24.62 -19.58
N ASP A 119 21.55 -23.56 -19.63
CA ASP A 119 22.60 -23.37 -20.64
C ASP A 119 23.71 -24.43 -20.51
N THR A 120 24.13 -24.74 -19.28
CA THR A 120 25.11 -25.81 -19.04
C THR A 120 24.59 -27.18 -19.48
N LYS A 121 23.32 -27.51 -19.20
CA LYS A 121 22.71 -28.78 -19.66
C LYS A 121 22.67 -28.89 -21.18
N VAL A 122 22.34 -27.80 -21.89
CA VAL A 122 22.34 -27.76 -23.37
C VAL A 122 23.75 -27.98 -23.92
N LEU A 123 24.76 -27.32 -23.34
CA LEU A 123 26.15 -27.47 -23.75
C LEU A 123 26.65 -28.92 -23.58
N PHE A 124 26.34 -29.56 -22.45
CA PHE A 124 26.66 -30.97 -22.21
C PHE A 124 25.98 -31.90 -23.22
N ALA A 125 24.71 -31.66 -23.56
CA ALA A 125 24.00 -32.45 -24.55
C ALA A 125 24.64 -32.36 -25.95
N ILE A 126 25.04 -31.15 -26.37
CA ILE A 126 25.74 -30.92 -27.64
C ILE A 126 27.10 -31.66 -27.67
N ILE A 127 27.86 -31.61 -26.57
CA ILE A 127 29.14 -32.33 -26.47
C ILE A 127 28.93 -33.84 -26.63
N ILE A 128 27.94 -34.42 -25.94
CA ILE A 128 27.66 -35.86 -26.04
C ILE A 128 27.26 -36.25 -27.48
N LEU A 129 26.43 -35.44 -28.14
CA LEU A 129 26.01 -35.67 -29.53
C LEU A 129 27.18 -35.59 -30.50
N THR A 130 28.06 -34.60 -30.36
CA THR A 130 29.24 -34.46 -31.22
C THR A 130 30.23 -35.60 -31.02
N MET A 131 30.48 -36.03 -29.78
CA MET A 131 31.31 -37.21 -29.51
C MET A 131 30.73 -38.49 -30.14
N LYS A 132 29.41 -38.70 -30.06
CA LYS A 132 28.75 -39.84 -30.72
C LYS A 132 28.94 -39.81 -32.25
N LEU A 133 28.80 -38.63 -32.87
CA LEU A 133 29.01 -38.47 -34.30
C LEU A 133 30.47 -38.76 -34.68
N ILE A 134 31.44 -38.27 -33.91
CA ILE A 134 32.86 -38.52 -34.15
C ILE A 134 33.17 -40.02 -34.06
N MET A 135 32.68 -40.70 -33.01
CA MET A 135 32.88 -42.15 -32.85
C MET A 135 32.22 -42.96 -33.99
N PHE A 136 31.05 -42.53 -34.47
CA PHE A 136 30.39 -43.15 -35.61
C PHE A 136 31.21 -42.99 -36.90
N GLN A 137 31.74 -41.79 -37.17
CA GLN A 137 32.60 -41.50 -38.32
C GLN A 137 33.92 -42.30 -38.27
N ILE A 138 34.52 -42.48 -37.09
CA ILE A 138 35.71 -43.31 -36.91
C ILE A 138 35.38 -44.78 -37.20
N THR A 139 34.24 -45.28 -36.73
CA THR A 139 33.81 -46.67 -36.93
C THR A 139 33.56 -46.96 -38.42
N GLN A 140 32.94 -46.03 -39.16
CA GLN A 140 32.75 -46.17 -40.60
C GLN A 140 34.05 -46.12 -41.41
N LYS A 141 35.10 -45.47 -40.91
CA LYS A 141 36.43 -45.47 -41.55
C LYS A 141 37.25 -46.73 -41.29
N MET A 142 36.84 -47.57 -40.35
CA MET A 142 37.53 -48.82 -39.98
C MET A 142 36.92 -50.07 -40.62
N MET A 143 35.79 -49.94 -41.33
CA MET A 143 35.21 -50.97 -42.21
C MET A 143 35.58 -50.70 -43.66
#